data_AF-A0A699VAI7-F1
#
_entry.id   AF-A0A699VAI7-F1
#
_cell.length_a   1.000
_cell.length_b   1.000
_cell.length_c   1.000
_cell.angle_alpha   90.00
_cell.angle_beta   90.00
_cell.angle_gamma   90.00
#
_symmetry.space_group_name_H-M   'P 1'
#
loop_
_entity.id
_entity.type
_entity.pdbx_description
1 polymer ?
#
loop_
_entity_poly.entity_id
_entity_poly.type
_entity_poly.pdbx_seq_one_letter_code
_entity_poly.pdbx_strand_id
1 'polypeptide(L)'
;MDWLSKNDAAILCGQKKVRIPLKNKTLIIEAQVTGTVSKEKRVEDVPIIRDFPEVFLEDLPGLPPPRQVEFHIDLIPGATPVARAPYR
;
A
#
# COMPACT_ATOMS: atom_id res chain seq x y z
N MET A 1 23.08 -0.45 -12.20
CA MET A 1 23.30 -1.79 -12.83
C MET A 1 24.50 -2.51 -12.22
N ASP A 2 25.14 -1.90 -11.22
CA ASP A 2 26.50 -2.22 -10.78
C ASP A 2 26.59 -3.58 -10.10
N TRP A 3 25.49 -4.05 -9.54
CA TRP A 3 25.43 -5.39 -8.96
C TRP A 3 25.63 -6.49 -10.01
N LEU A 4 25.04 -6.37 -11.21
CA LEU A 4 25.20 -7.39 -12.25
C LEU A 4 26.66 -7.45 -12.70
N SER A 5 27.26 -6.29 -12.94
CA SER A 5 28.69 -6.18 -13.30
C SER A 5 29.61 -6.68 -12.18
N LYS A 6 29.28 -6.43 -10.91
CA LYS A 6 30.07 -6.92 -9.76
C LYS A 6 30.02 -8.43 -9.59
N ASN A 7 28.98 -9.10 -10.08
CA ASN A 7 28.78 -10.54 -9.95
C ASN A 7 28.87 -11.28 -11.30
N ASP A 8 29.42 -10.63 -12.34
CA ASP A 8 29.51 -11.16 -13.71
C ASP A 8 28.19 -11.76 -14.23
N ALA A 9 27.07 -11.18 -13.81
CA ALA A 9 25.74 -11.66 -14.13
C ALA A 9 25.26 -11.09 -15.47
N ALA A 10 24.66 -11.95 -16.31
CA ALA A 10 24.19 -11.59 -17.64
C ALA A 10 22.69 -11.87 -17.80
N ILE A 11 21.96 -10.87 -18.31
CA ILE A 11 20.55 -11.01 -18.69
C ILE A 11 20.47 -11.40 -20.17
N LEU A 12 19.89 -12.56 -20.44
CA LEU A 12 19.67 -13.10 -21.77
C LEU A 12 18.22 -12.87 -22.15
N CYS A 13 17.92 -11.65 -22.58
CA CYS A 13 16.55 -11.21 -22.84
C CYS A 13 15.82 -12.11 -23.85
N GLY A 14 16.48 -12.52 -24.94
CA GLY A 14 15.88 -13.41 -25.94
C GLY A 14 15.52 -14.81 -25.41
N GLN A 15 16.13 -15.23 -24.30
CA GLN A 15 15.88 -16.52 -23.65
C GLN A 15 15.07 -16.38 -22.35
N LYS A 16 14.70 -15.14 -21.95
CA LYS A 16 14.10 -14.82 -20.65
C LYS A 16 14.86 -15.45 -19.47
N LYS A 17 16.20 -15.42 -19.53
CA LYS A 17 17.08 -16.05 -18.53
C LYS A 17 18.04 -15.04 -17.92
N VAL A 18 18.36 -15.24 -16.64
CA VAL A 18 19.48 -14.55 -15.97
C VAL A 18 20.52 -15.61 -15.61
N ARG A 19 21.77 -15.38 -16.04
CA ARG A 19 22.92 -16.22 -15.68
C ARG A 19 23.75 -15.52 -14.62
N ILE A 20 24.06 -16.21 -13.53
CA ILE A 20 24.92 -15.71 -12.46
C ILE A 20 26.00 -16.77 -12.20
N PRO A 21 27.28 -16.48 -12.51
CA PRO A 21 28.38 -17.36 -12.18
C PRO A 21 28.60 -17.36 -10.66
N LEU A 22 28.64 -18.55 -10.07
CA LEU A 22 29.13 -18.83 -8.72
C LEU A 22 30.46 -19.56 -8.84
N LYS A 23 31.24 -19.58 -7.75
CA LYS A 23 32.60 -20.12 -7.69
C LYS A 23 32.85 -21.36 -8.59
N ASN A 24 32.00 -22.39 -8.50
CA ASN A 24 32.15 -23.62 -9.29
C ASN A 24 30.87 -24.02 -10.06
N LYS A 25 29.87 -23.15 -10.13
CA LYS A 25 28.53 -23.48 -10.68
C LYS A 25 27.92 -22.24 -11.31
N THR A 26 27.05 -22.39 -12.29
CA THR A 26 26.28 -21.26 -12.85
C THR A 26 24.82 -21.41 -12.48
N LEU A 27 24.25 -20.41 -11.82
CA LEU A 27 22.80 -20.33 -11.62
C LEU A 27 22.15 -19.79 -12.89
N ILE A 28 21.13 -20.47 -13.37
CA ILE A 28 20.29 -20.03 -14.48
C ILE A 28 18.88 -19.87 -13.95
N ILE A 29 18.41 -18.63 -13.88
CA ILE A 29 17.06 -18.29 -13.46
C ILE A 29 16.24 -18.04 -14.71
N GLU A 30 15.20 -18.84 -14.92
CA GLU A 30 14.21 -18.59 -15.97
C GLU A 30 13.11 -17.67 -15.45
N ALA A 31 12.92 -16.55 -16.12
CA ALA A 31 11.82 -15.64 -15.84
C ALA A 31 10.55 -16.22 -16.47
N GLN A 32 9.75 -16.90 -15.65
CA GLN A 32 8.38 -17.22 -16.02
C GLN A 32 7.49 -16.04 -15.66
N VAL A 33 6.89 -15.41 -16.67
CA VAL A 33 5.73 -14.54 -16.45
C VAL A 33 4.55 -15.49 -16.22
N THR A 34 4.48 -16.09 -15.04
CA THR A 34 3.18 -16.50 -14.53
C THR A 34 2.49 -15.19 -14.27
N GLY A 35 1.47 -14.85 -15.07
CA GLY A 35 0.47 -13.92 -14.63
C GLY A 35 -0.07 -14.52 -13.34
N THR A 36 0.52 -14.17 -12.20
CA THR A 36 -0.23 -14.24 -10.97
C THR A 36 -1.36 -13.28 -11.25
N VAL A 37 -2.51 -13.84 -11.63
CA VAL A 37 -3.76 -13.32 -11.12
C VAL A 37 -3.56 -13.42 -9.61
N SER A 38 -2.83 -12.46 -9.04
CA SER A 38 -2.90 -12.19 -7.62
C SER A 38 -4.38 -11.98 -7.46
N LYS A 39 -5.07 -12.96 -6.83
CA LYS A 39 -6.44 -12.75 -6.40
C LYS A 39 -6.42 -11.36 -5.83
N GLU A 40 -7.14 -10.44 -6.47
CA GLU A 40 -7.15 -9.04 -6.07
C GLU A 40 -7.40 -9.08 -4.58
N LYS A 41 -6.37 -8.71 -3.79
CA LYS A 41 -6.48 -8.77 -2.34
C LYS A 41 -7.54 -7.76 -2.02
N ARG A 42 -8.71 -8.24 -1.66
CA ARG A 42 -9.82 -7.35 -1.36
C ARG A 42 -9.52 -6.70 -0.03
N VAL A 43 -10.12 -5.55 0.22
CA VAL A 43 -9.92 -4.85 1.49
C VAL A 43 -10.40 -5.75 2.64
N GLU A 44 -11.41 -6.56 2.38
CA GLU A 44 -11.92 -7.63 3.23
C GLU A 44 -10.91 -8.75 3.55
N ASP A 45 -9.74 -8.83 2.90
CA ASP A 45 -8.70 -9.82 3.25
C ASP A 45 -7.80 -9.35 4.41
N VAL A 46 -7.90 -8.08 4.81
CA VAL A 46 -7.14 -7.51 5.93
C VAL A 46 -7.74 -8.03 7.25
N PRO A 47 -6.96 -8.69 8.14
CA PRO A 47 -7.48 -9.28 9.37
C PRO A 47 -8.31 -8.31 10.23
N ILE A 48 -7.83 -7.08 10.38
CA ILE A 48 -8.50 -6.03 11.16
C ILE A 48 -9.87 -5.67 10.57
N ILE A 49 -10.03 -5.70 9.25
CA ILE A 49 -11.27 -5.35 8.57
C ILE A 49 -12.28 -6.49 8.71
N ARG A 50 -11.80 -7.74 8.66
CA ARG A 50 -12.62 -8.95 8.89
C ARG A 50 -13.14 -9.04 10.31
N ASP A 51 -12.34 -8.65 11.29
CA ASP A 51 -12.70 -8.72 12.71
C ASP A 51 -13.70 -7.61 13.10
N PHE A 52 -13.80 -6.53 12.30
CA PHE A 52 -14.66 -5.37 12.57
C PHE A 52 -15.46 -4.90 11.34
N PRO A 53 -16.34 -5.74 10.76
CA PRO A 53 -17.06 -5.41 9.53
C PRO A 53 -18.04 -4.23 9.70
N GLU A 54 -18.52 -3.99 10.93
CA GLU A 54 -19.44 -2.89 11.25
C GLU A 54 -18.75 -1.52 11.35
N VAL A 55 -17.43 -1.50 11.55
CA VAL A 55 -16.62 -0.27 11.67
C VAL A 55 -16.12 0.17 10.28
N PHE A 56 -15.81 -0.81 9.43
CA PHE A 56 -15.27 -0.61 8.09
C PHE A 56 -16.32 -0.96 7.02
N LEU A 57 -17.48 -0.33 7.11
CA LEU A 57 -18.53 -0.46 6.09
C LEU A 57 -18.06 0.16 4.76
N GLU A 58 -18.50 -0.42 3.64
CA GLU A 58 -18.25 0.16 2.30
C GLU A 58 -18.83 1.58 2.20
N ASP A 59 -19.95 1.84 2.87
CA ASP A 59 -20.60 3.15 2.97
C ASP A 59 -20.50 3.71 4.39
N LEU A 60 -20.15 5.00 4.51
CA LEU A 60 -20.10 5.68 5.81
C LEU A 60 -21.52 5.91 6.36
N PRO A 61 -21.81 5.58 7.63
CA PRO A 61 -23.17 5.62 8.21
C PRO A 61 -23.73 7.04 8.46
N GLY A 62 -23.20 8.06 7.80
CA GLY A 62 -23.62 9.45 7.95
C GLY A 62 -23.07 10.13 9.20
N LEU A 63 -23.85 11.04 9.79
CA LEU A 63 -23.46 11.73 11.02
C LEU A 63 -23.40 10.73 12.18
N PRO A 64 -22.41 10.86 13.08
CA PRO A 64 -22.36 10.02 14.27
C PRO A 64 -23.63 10.23 15.11
N PRO A 65 -24.12 9.18 15.80
CA PRO A 65 -25.27 9.31 16.68
C PRO A 65 -25.01 10.37 17.77
N PRO A 66 -26.08 10.97 18.34
CA PRO A 66 -25.95 11.91 19.44
C PRO A 66 -25.07 11.32 20.55
N ARG A 67 -23.96 11.99 20.85
CA ARG A 67 -23.03 11.56 21.89
C ARG A 67 -23.63 11.96 23.25
N GLN A 68 -23.48 11.10 24.26
CA GLN A 68 -23.92 11.40 25.63
C GLN A 68 -23.13 12.54 26.28
N VAL A 69 -21.97 12.88 25.73
CA VAL A 69 -21.08 13.95 26.21
C VAL A 69 -21.02 15.07 25.19
N GLU A 70 -21.17 16.29 25.67
CA GLU A 70 -21.04 17.51 24.87
C GLU A 70 -19.56 17.83 24.62
N PHE A 71 -19.21 18.07 23.36
CA PHE A 71 -17.84 18.44 22.98
C PHE A 71 -17.70 19.95 23.07
N HIS A 72 -16.77 20.42 23.92
CA HIS A 72 -16.38 21.83 23.96
C HIS A 72 -15.10 22.03 23.16
N ILE A 73 -14.96 23.21 22.54
CA ILE A 73 -13.71 23.64 21.90
C ILE A 73 -13.19 24.81 22.73
N ASP A 74 -12.15 24.55 23.52
CA ASP A 74 -11.48 25.61 24.26
C ASP A 74 -10.58 26.41 23.33
N LEU A 75 -10.81 27.72 23.31
CA LEU A 75 -9.94 28.65 22.61
C LEU A 75 -8.87 29.16 23.55
N ILE A 76 -7.64 29.25 23.04
CA ILE A 76 -6.60 30.00 23.75
C ILE A 76 -7.04 31.47 23.87
N PRO A 77 -6.77 32.16 25.00
CA PRO A 77 -7.11 33.57 25.16
C PRO A 77 -6.51 34.41 24.02
N GLY A 78 -7.36 35.18 23.33
CA GLY A 78 -6.96 36.02 22.19
C GLY A 78 -7.10 35.37 20.80
N ALA A 79 -7.57 34.11 20.71
CA ALA A 79 -7.92 33.52 19.42
C ALA A 79 -9.07 34.28 18.74
N THR A 80 -8.92 34.55 17.44
CA THR A 80 -9.93 35.23 16.61
C THR A 80 -10.53 34.26 15.59
N PRO A 81 -11.84 34.34 15.29
CA PRO A 81 -12.45 33.54 14.24
C PRO A 81 -11.85 33.83 12.87
N VAL A 82 -11.66 32.79 12.06
CA VAL A 82 -11.18 32.92 10.67
C VAL A 82 -12.33 32.62 9.71
N ALA A 83 -12.58 33.56 8.78
CA ALA A 83 -13.52 33.37 7.68
C ALA A 83 -12.78 33.38 6.33
N ARG A 84 -13.08 32.42 5.47
CA ARG A 84 -12.48 32.30 4.12
C ARG A 84 -13.58 32.06 3.09
N ALA A 85 -13.48 32.74 1.94
CA ALA A 85 -14.44 32.55 0.86
C ALA A 85 -14.37 31.11 0.30
N PRO A 86 -15.49 30.53 -0.18
CA PRO A 86 -15.49 29.24 -0.85
C PRO A 86 -14.56 29.23 -2.08
N TYR A 87 -13.97 28.06 -2.36
CA TYR A 87 -13.23 27.86 -3.60
C TYR A 87 -14.16 27.91 -4.81
N ARG A 88 -13.63 28.35 -5.95
CA ARG A 88 -14.29 28.28 -7.26
C ARG A 88 -13.79 27.09 -8.05
#